data_AF-A0A7C5SVL9-F1
#
_entry.id   AF-A0A7C5SVL9-F1
#
_cell.length_a   1.000
_cell.length_b   1.000
_cell.length_c   1.000
_cell.angle_alpha   90.00
_cell.angle_beta   90.00
_cell.angle_gamma   90.00
#
_symmetry.space_group_name_H-M   'P 1'
#
loop_
_entity.id
_entity.type
_entity.pdbx_description
1 polymer ?
#
loop_
_entity_poly.entity_id
_entity_poly.type
_entity_poly.pdbx_seq_one_letter_code
_entity_poly.pdbx_strand_id
1 'polypeptide(L)' 'KVLEVSAASILAKVTRDREIIALAETYPEYGFEKHKGYGTKAHIEALVKHGRCPIHRRTFRVKGVDEPTLF' A
#
# COMPACT_ATOMS: atom_id res chain seq x y z
N LYS A 1 15.58 -17.60 -16.71
CA LYS A 1 15.11 -17.65 -15.30
C LYS A 1 16.31 -17.99 -14.43
N VAL A 2 16.68 -17.12 -13.49
CA VAL A 2 17.86 -17.28 -12.61
C VAL A 2 17.35 -17.67 -11.22
N LEU A 3 17.91 -18.73 -10.62
CA LEU A 3 17.40 -19.30 -9.36
C LEU A 3 17.62 -18.33 -8.19
N GLU A 4 18.77 -17.68 -8.16
CA GLU A 4 19.19 -16.69 -7.18
C GLU A 4 18.24 -15.49 -7.18
N VAL A 5 17.84 -15.01 -8.37
CA VAL A 5 16.86 -13.92 -8.52
C VAL A 5 15.48 -14.36 -8.04
N SER A 6 15.12 -15.62 -8.25
CA SER A 6 13.84 -16.17 -7.79
C SER A 6 13.81 -16.32 -6.26
N ALA A 7 14.90 -16.78 -5.64
CA ALA A 7 15.04 -16.84 -4.20
C ALA A 7 15.01 -15.44 -3.57
N ALA A 8 15.72 -14.48 -4.17
CA ALA A 8 15.73 -13.09 -3.73
C ALA A 8 14.34 -12.44 -3.78
N SER A 9 13.54 -12.69 -4.82
CA SER A 9 12.19 -12.14 -4.94
C SER A 9 11.23 -12.71 -3.89
N ILE A 10 11.35 -14.00 -3.55
CA ILE A 10 10.59 -14.63 -2.48
C ILE A 10 10.94 -13.99 -1.13
N LEU A 11 12.23 -13.86 -0.81
CA LEU A 11 12.68 -13.23 0.43
C LEU A 11 12.17 -11.78 0.52
N ALA A 12 12.33 -10.99 -0.54
CA ALA A 12 11.87 -9.61 -0.57
C ALA A 12 10.36 -9.49 -0.33
N LYS A 13 9.55 -10.35 -0.98
CA LYS A 13 8.09 -10.33 -0.85
C LYS A 13 7.63 -10.72 0.55
N VAL A 14 8.17 -11.81 1.09
CA VAL A 14 7.78 -12.31 2.42
C VAL A 14 8.13 -11.29 3.50
N THR A 15 9.32 -10.70 3.45
CA THR A 15 9.73 -9.67 4.40
C THR A 15 8.83 -8.44 4.34
N ARG A 16 8.60 -7.90 3.13
CA ARG A 16 7.73 -6.74 2.93
C ARG A 16 6.31 -6.98 3.46
N ASP A 17 5.76 -8.17 3.22
CA ASP A 17 4.38 -8.46 3.64
C ASP A 17 4.25 -8.52 5.16
N ARG A 18 5.27 -9.02 5.87
CA ARG A 18 5.31 -9.02 7.34
C ARG A 18 5.38 -7.60 7.90
N GLU A 19 6.25 -6.76 7.35
CA GLU A 19 6.38 -5.36 7.77
C GLU A 19 5.07 -4.58 7.59
N ILE A 20 4.40 -4.77 6.44
CA ILE A 20 3.15 -4.07 6.15
C ILE A 20 2.00 -4.56 7.05
N ILE A 21 1.98 -5.85 7.43
CA ILE A 21 0.99 -6.35 8.42
C ILE A 21 1.23 -5.70 9.78
N ALA A 22 2.48 -5.61 10.25
CA ALA A 22 2.79 -4.95 11.52
C ALA A 22 2.38 -3.46 11.50
N LEU A 23 2.59 -2.78 10.37
CA LEU A 23 2.14 -1.40 10.19
C LEU A 23 0.61 -1.25 10.14
N ALA A 24 -0.12 -2.30 9.72
CA ALA A 24 -1.58 -2.30 9.72
C ALA A 24 -2.15 -2.15 11.14
N GLU A 25 -1.46 -2.68 12.15
CA GLU A 25 -1.85 -2.51 13.55
C GLU A 25 -1.73 -1.05 14.01
N THR A 26 -0.75 -0.32 13.48
CA THR A 26 -0.56 1.12 13.77
C THR A 26 -1.52 2.00 12.97
N TYR A 27 -1.95 1.55 11.79
CA TYR A 27 -2.80 2.30 10.87
C TYR A 27 -4.03 1.46 10.44
N PRO A 28 -4.93 1.09 11.37
CA PRO A 28 -6.02 0.15 11.12
C PRO A 28 -7.05 0.66 10.10
N GLU A 29 -7.19 1.98 9.98
CA GLU A 29 -8.13 2.67 9.08
C GLU A 29 -7.90 2.35 7.58
N TYR A 30 -6.68 1.88 7.22
CA TYR A 30 -6.28 1.72 5.83
C TYR A 30 -6.37 0.29 5.32
N GLY A 31 -6.56 -0.74 6.17
CA GLY A 31 -6.71 -2.13 5.75
C GLY A 31 -5.47 -2.76 5.09
N PHE A 32 -4.26 -2.30 5.46
CA PHE A 32 -2.99 -2.71 4.86
C PHE A 32 -2.74 -4.22 4.89
N GLU A 33 -3.29 -4.94 5.86
CA GLU A 33 -3.20 -6.39 5.99
C GLU A 33 -3.83 -7.13 4.79
N LYS A 34 -4.80 -6.52 4.09
CA LYS A 34 -5.48 -7.13 2.94
C LYS A 34 -4.78 -6.87 1.62
N HIS A 35 -4.35 -5.63 1.38
CA HIS A 35 -3.82 -5.21 0.08
C HIS A 35 -2.36 -4.77 0.11
N LYS A 36 -1.64 -4.89 1.23
CA LYS A 36 -0.19 -4.65 1.35
C LYS A 36 0.28 -3.28 0.82
N GLY A 37 -0.61 -2.28 0.87
CA GLY A 37 -0.36 -0.93 0.37
C GLY A 37 -0.48 -0.75 -1.15
N TYR A 38 -0.98 -1.74 -1.89
CA TYR A 38 -1.41 -1.56 -3.28
C TYR A 38 -2.67 -0.69 -3.33
N GLY A 39 -2.75 0.21 -4.32
CA GLY A 39 -3.86 1.15 -4.56
C GLY A 39 -5.13 0.48 -5.06
N THR A 40 -5.67 -0.44 -4.27
CA THR A 40 -6.97 -1.08 -4.49
C THR A 40 -8.09 -0.08 -4.22
N LYS A 41 -9.31 -0.38 -4.70
CA LYS A 41 -10.49 0.47 -4.44
C LYS A 41 -10.68 0.75 -2.94
N ALA A 42 -10.55 -0.27 -2.10
CA ALA A 42 -10.67 -0.14 -0.64
C ALA A 42 -9.60 0.81 -0.05
N HIS A 43 -8.36 0.74 -0.56
CA HIS A 43 -7.29 1.63 -0.09
C HIS A 43 -7.54 3.08 -0.54
N ILE A 44 -8.01 3.28 -1.77
CA ILE A 44 -8.37 4.62 -2.27
C ILE A 44 -9.50 5.21 -1.45
N GLU A 45 -10.54 4.44 -1.14
CA GLU A 45 -11.64 4.86 -0.26
C GLU A 45 -11.14 5.28 1.14
N ALA A 46 -10.24 4.50 1.73
CA ALA A 46 -9.61 4.84 3.01
C ALA A 46 -8.77 6.12 2.91
N LEU A 47 -8.02 6.31 1.82
CA LEU A 47 -7.24 7.52 1.56
C LEU A 47 -8.12 8.77 1.40
N VAL A 48 -9.28 8.66 0.73
CA VAL A 48 -10.24 9.76 0.59
C VAL A 48 -10.82 10.13 1.96
N LYS A 49 -11.13 9.14 2.79
CA LYS A 49 -11.76 9.35 4.11
C LYS A 49 -10.79 9.85 5.18
N HIS A 50 -9.57 9.31 5.23
CA HIS A 50 -8.61 9.54 6.31
C HIS A 50 -7.37 10.33 5.88
N GLY A 51 -7.22 10.64 4.60
CA GLY A 51 -6.03 11.27 4.04
C GLY A 51 -4.84 10.31 3.92
N ARG A 52 -3.65 10.84 3.64
CA ARG A 52 -2.40 10.05 3.55
C ARG A 52 -1.70 10.00 4.91
N CYS A 53 -1.44 8.80 5.44
CA CYS A 53 -0.58 8.60 6.62
C CYS A 53 0.94 8.65 6.30
N PRO A 54 1.84 8.72 7.31
CA PRO A 54 3.28 8.91 7.11
C PRO A 54 3.98 7.89 6.21
N ILE A 55 3.51 6.64 6.19
CA ILE A 55 4.11 5.56 5.37
C ILE A 55 3.70 5.61 3.89
N HIS A 56 2.75 6.48 3.52
CA HIS A 56 2.36 6.65 2.11
C HIS A 56 3.45 7.38 1.33
N ARG A 57 3.69 6.89 0.10
CA ARG A 57 4.62 7.52 -0.83
C ARG A 57 3.97 8.77 -1.42
N ARG A 58 4.39 9.94 -0.95
CA ARG A 58 3.79 11.23 -1.36
C ARG A 58 3.94 11.57 -2.84
N THR A 59 4.95 11.02 -3.51
CA THR A 59 5.22 11.23 -4.94
C THR A 59 4.31 10.42 -5.86
N PHE A 60 3.61 9.40 -5.34
CA PHE A 60 2.69 8.60 -6.13
C PHE A 60 1.39 9.36 -6.33
N ARG A 61 0.90 9.41 -7.58
CA ARG A 61 -0.41 9.95 -7.91
C ARG A 61 -1.46 8.85 -7.80
N VAL A 62 -2.53 9.13 -7.07
CA VAL A 62 -3.67 8.25 -6.84
C VAL A 62 -4.91 8.91 -7.44
N LYS A 63 -5.43 8.31 -8.51
CA LYS A 63 -6.69 8.74 -9.13
C LYS A 63 -7.83 8.65 -8.12
N GLY A 64 -8.61 9.72 -8.00
CA GLY A 64 -9.68 9.86 -7.00
C GLY A 64 -9.25 10.48 -5.66
N VAL A 65 -7.94 10.63 -5.39
CA VAL A 65 -7.42 11.40 -4.24
C VAL A 65 -6.76 12.69 -4.70
N ASP A 66 -5.91 12.63 -5.74
CA ASP A 66 -5.12 13.78 -6.20
C ASP A 66 -5.70 14.49 -7.44
N GLU A 67 -6.64 13.85 -8.13
CA GLU A 67 -7.37 14.46 -9.25
C GLU A 67 -8.70 14.99 -8.69
N PRO A 68 -8.99 16.30 -8.81
CA PRO A 68 -10.33 16.78 -8.48
C PRO A 68 -11.31 16.09 -9.42
N THR A 69 -12.43 15.61 -8.87
CA THR A 69 -13.59 15.24 -9.68
C THR A 69 -13.94 16.46 -10.52
N LEU A 70 -13.57 16.42 -11.80
CA LEU A 70 -14.00 17.40 -12.79
C LEU A 70 -15.53 17.35 -12.77
N PHE A 71 -16.14 18.43 -12.29
CA PHE A 71 -17.53 18.73 -12.56
C PHE A 71 -17.77 18.78 -14.06
#